data_AF-A0A6N7L0R1-F1
#
_entry.id   AF-A0A6N7L0R1-F1
#
_cell.length_a   1.000
_cell.length_b   1.000
_cell.length_c   1.000
_cell.angle_alpha   90.00
_cell.angle_beta   90.00
_cell.angle_gamma   90.00
#
_symmetry.space_group_name_H-M   'P 1'
#
loop_
_entity.id
_entity.type
_entity.pdbx_description
1 polymer ?
#
loop_
_entity_poly.entity_id
_entity_poly.type
_entity_poly.pdbx_seq_one_letter_code
_entity_poly.pdbx_strand_id
1 'polypeptide(L)'
;MPSPGRRKALLAVCAVVAFAALSAAVRYAADRETGADAGLFSQVLVSADGRTLTTPVMWTPCQEAEPRLFARETSQAVAADLKAGNTVDLTHECPSAGRLVSFTLHAPLGTRQLSEANTGKPFVPFPAARLADVGYLPPGFTATPDVPMVFGSVAGPWTPNPYNRSDTVPSWTRYYATAGRPALSITQVLPAAGAQDPASGTHAGAPMSVNGHNASLVCDTDSERALTWSDGVSTFTVVSFDPQHAALSPDELLRVADSLRNP
;
A
#
# COMPACT_ATOMS: atom_id res chain seq x y z
N MET A 1 -43.91 46.85 12.00
CA MET A 1 -44.43 45.74 11.17
C MET A 1 -43.45 45.50 10.03
N PRO A 2 -42.83 44.31 9.91
CA PRO A 2 -41.86 44.03 8.85
C PRO A 2 -42.56 43.98 7.48
N SER A 3 -41.96 44.62 6.48
CA SER A 3 -42.56 44.77 5.15
C SER A 3 -42.82 43.42 4.45
N PRO A 4 -43.90 43.30 3.65
CA PRO A 4 -44.30 42.04 2.99
C PRO A 4 -43.22 41.45 2.06
N GLY A 5 -42.25 42.24 1.61
CA GLY A 5 -41.11 41.77 0.81
C GLY A 5 -40.08 40.95 1.60
N ARG A 6 -39.89 41.22 2.90
CA ARG A 6 -38.91 40.49 3.73
C ARG A 6 -39.33 39.05 4.03
N ARG A 7 -40.63 38.77 4.08
CA ARG A 7 -41.15 37.40 4.31
C ARG A 7 -40.90 36.46 3.13
N LYS A 8 -40.97 36.98 1.90
CA LYS A 8 -40.71 36.19 0.68
C LYS A 8 -39.22 35.87 0.51
N ALA A 9 -38.34 36.81 0.86
CA ALA A 9 -36.89 36.59 0.83
C ALA A 9 -36.44 35.54 1.86
N LEU A 10 -37.03 35.55 3.07
CA LEU A 10 -36.69 34.58 4.12
C LEU A 10 -37.10 33.14 3.72
N LEU A 11 -38.28 32.98 3.12
CA LEU A 11 -38.77 31.68 2.64
C LEU A 11 -37.91 31.12 1.50
N ALA A 12 -37.45 31.96 0.58
CA ALA A 12 -36.57 31.55 -0.51
C ALA A 12 -35.20 31.07 0.00
N VAL A 13 -34.62 31.77 0.99
CA VAL A 13 -33.34 31.37 1.59
C VAL A 13 -33.47 30.05 2.37
N CYS A 14 -34.54 29.87 3.14
CA CYS A 14 -34.80 28.60 3.85
C CYS A 14 -34.97 27.43 2.88
N ALA A 15 -35.63 27.62 1.74
CA ALA A 15 -35.79 26.58 0.73
C ALA A 15 -34.45 26.17 0.11
N VAL A 16 -33.57 27.13 -0.23
CA VAL A 16 -32.24 26.84 -0.77
C VAL A 16 -31.37 26.07 0.23
N VAL A 17 -31.39 26.48 1.50
CA VAL A 17 -30.64 25.77 2.57
C VAL A 17 -31.19 24.37 2.79
N ALA A 18 -32.51 24.18 2.76
CA ALA A 18 -33.14 22.87 2.90
C ALA A 18 -32.79 21.94 1.73
N PHE A 19 -32.78 22.43 0.49
CA PHE A 19 -32.36 21.65 -0.68
C PHE A 19 -30.85 21.30 -0.66
N ALA A 20 -30.00 22.22 -0.18
CA ALA A 20 -28.57 21.94 0.00
C ALA A 20 -28.33 20.88 1.10
N ALA A 21 -29.07 20.96 2.22
CA ALA A 21 -29.00 19.96 3.27
C ALA A 21 -29.53 18.59 2.82
N LEU A 22 -30.63 18.56 2.06
CA LEU A 22 -31.22 17.33 1.55
C LEU A 22 -30.32 16.66 0.51
N SER A 23 -29.70 17.44 -0.39
CA SER A 23 -28.74 16.90 -1.36
C SER A 23 -27.46 16.38 -0.71
N ALA A 24 -26.96 17.05 0.34
CA ALA A 24 -25.87 16.53 1.17
C ALA A 24 -26.27 15.24 1.90
N ALA A 25 -27.48 15.16 2.44
CA ALA A 25 -27.98 13.96 3.14
C ALA A 25 -28.22 12.78 2.18
N VAL A 26 -28.72 13.01 0.97
CA VAL A 26 -28.91 11.97 -0.04
C VAL A 26 -27.57 11.45 -0.56
N ARG A 27 -26.59 12.32 -0.79
CA ARG A 27 -25.22 11.88 -1.12
C ARG A 27 -24.60 11.09 0.04
N TYR A 28 -24.80 11.55 1.28
CA TYR A 28 -24.34 10.85 2.47
C TYR A 28 -24.97 9.46 2.64
N ALA A 29 -26.27 9.31 2.30
CA ALA A 29 -26.96 8.03 2.36
C ALA A 29 -26.59 7.10 1.19
N ALA A 30 -26.38 7.64 -0.01
CA ALA A 30 -25.98 6.86 -1.19
C ALA A 30 -24.53 6.36 -1.10
N ASP A 31 -23.61 7.15 -0.52
CA ASP A 31 -22.24 6.70 -0.25
C ASP A 31 -22.17 5.59 0.80
N ARG A 32 -23.25 5.43 1.57
CA ARG A 32 -23.43 4.36 2.57
C ARG A 32 -24.01 3.08 1.97
N GLU A 33 -23.96 2.90 0.65
CA GLU A 33 -24.14 1.60 0.01
C GLU A 33 -23.43 0.53 0.84
N THR A 34 -24.24 -0.44 1.28
CA THR A 34 -23.97 -1.51 2.24
C THR A 34 -23.01 -2.56 1.69
N GLY A 35 -21.89 -2.13 1.12
CA GLY A 35 -20.72 -3.00 0.97
C GLY A 35 -20.13 -3.24 2.35
N ALA A 36 -19.52 -4.42 2.56
CA ALA A 36 -18.70 -4.63 3.74
C ALA A 36 -17.49 -3.67 3.63
N ASP A 37 -17.51 -2.60 4.43
CA ASP A 37 -16.37 -1.70 4.54
C ASP A 37 -15.21 -2.50 5.13
N ALA A 38 -14.18 -2.73 4.32
CA ALA A 38 -13.10 -3.66 4.65
C ALA A 38 -12.02 -3.01 5.52
N GLY A 39 -12.10 -1.69 5.73
CA GLY A 39 -11.07 -0.91 6.41
C GLY A 39 -9.79 -0.81 5.56
N LEU A 40 -9.13 0.35 5.64
CA LEU A 40 -7.83 0.52 5.00
C LEU A 40 -6.75 0.02 5.96
N PHE A 41 -6.42 -1.26 5.94
CA PHE A 41 -5.41 -1.83 6.84
C PHE A 41 -4.01 -1.92 6.23
N SER A 42 -3.88 -1.64 4.94
CA SER A 42 -2.66 -1.86 4.17
C SER A 42 -1.79 -0.61 3.99
N GLN A 43 -0.54 -0.83 3.57
CA GLN A 43 0.42 0.23 3.25
C GLN A 43 -0.13 1.18 2.20
N VAL A 44 0.11 2.49 2.34
CA VAL A 44 -0.37 3.48 1.36
C VAL A 44 0.80 4.26 0.78
N LEU A 45 0.92 4.26 -0.54
CA LEU A 45 1.79 5.13 -1.30
C LEU A 45 1.03 6.40 -1.70
N VAL A 46 1.68 7.55 -1.56
CA VAL A 46 1.22 8.81 -2.13
C VAL A 46 2.16 9.19 -3.26
N SER A 47 1.63 9.40 -4.46
CA SER A 47 2.43 9.81 -5.64
C SER A 47 3.21 11.11 -5.39
N ALA A 48 4.24 11.36 -6.20
CA ALA A 48 5.12 12.53 -6.04
C ALA A 48 4.38 13.87 -6.17
N ASP A 49 3.33 13.94 -6.99
CA ASP A 49 2.45 15.11 -7.11
C ASP A 49 1.40 15.21 -5.97
N GLY A 50 1.40 14.24 -5.06
CA GLY A 50 0.49 14.15 -3.93
C GLY A 50 -0.94 13.73 -4.30
N ARG A 51 -1.24 13.38 -5.56
CA ARG A 51 -2.63 13.21 -6.02
C ARG A 51 -3.11 11.78 -6.08
N THR A 52 -2.24 10.79 -6.12
CA THR A 52 -2.64 9.39 -6.24
C THR A 52 -2.31 8.65 -4.95
N LEU A 53 -3.31 8.01 -4.36
CA LEU A 53 -3.16 7.05 -3.29
C LEU A 53 -3.13 5.65 -3.92
N THR A 54 -2.14 4.83 -3.57
CA THR A 54 -2.05 3.43 -4.00
C THR A 54 -1.91 2.54 -2.78
N THR A 55 -2.63 1.43 -2.74
CA THR A 55 -2.64 0.50 -1.61
C THR A 55 -2.79 -0.94 -2.09
N PRO A 56 -2.16 -1.94 -1.45
CA PRO A 56 -2.43 -3.34 -1.76
C PRO A 56 -3.77 -3.75 -1.14
N VAL A 57 -4.51 -4.57 -1.87
CA VAL A 57 -5.77 -5.18 -1.43
C VAL A 57 -5.69 -6.67 -1.67
N MET A 58 -6.31 -7.44 -0.77
CA MET A 58 -6.61 -8.84 -1.06
C MET A 58 -8.00 -8.93 -1.69
N TRP A 59 -8.13 -9.78 -2.69
CA TRP A 59 -9.36 -10.03 -3.41
C TRP A 59 -9.50 -11.54 -3.65
N THR A 60 -10.72 -12.05 -3.65
CA THR A 60 -11.02 -13.40 -4.14
C THR A 60 -11.90 -13.28 -5.39
N PRO A 61 -11.64 -14.06 -6.46
CA PRO A 61 -12.46 -14.02 -7.68
C PRO A 61 -13.95 -14.35 -7.48
N CYS A 62 -14.33 -14.86 -6.30
CA CYS A 62 -15.72 -15.15 -5.91
C CYS A 62 -16.44 -13.94 -5.30
N GLN A 63 -15.74 -12.83 -5.09
CA GLN A 63 -16.39 -11.56 -4.81
C GLN A 63 -16.99 -11.00 -6.09
N GLU A 64 -18.19 -10.45 -5.95
CA GLU A 64 -19.01 -9.88 -7.03
C GLU A 64 -18.30 -8.75 -7.78
N ALA A 65 -17.39 -8.05 -7.08
CA ALA A 65 -16.58 -6.96 -7.61
C ALA A 65 -15.19 -6.91 -6.98
N GLU A 66 -14.19 -6.45 -7.74
CA GLU A 66 -12.86 -6.12 -7.24
C GLU A 66 -12.94 -5.00 -6.18
N PRO A 67 -12.14 -5.06 -5.09
CA PRO A 67 -12.08 -4.01 -4.09
C PRO A 67 -11.67 -2.68 -4.71
N ARG A 68 -12.28 -1.60 -4.25
CA ARG A 68 -11.98 -0.24 -4.72
C ARG A 68 -11.56 0.64 -3.57
N LEU A 69 -10.48 1.38 -3.81
CA LEU A 69 -10.08 2.48 -2.94
C LEU A 69 -10.95 3.69 -3.20
N PHE A 70 -11.45 4.31 -2.15
CA PHE A 70 -12.17 5.57 -2.22
C PHE A 70 -11.65 6.53 -1.17
N ALA A 71 -11.85 7.83 -1.39
CA ALA A 71 -11.50 8.85 -0.42
C ALA A 71 -12.56 9.94 -0.37
N ARG A 72 -12.88 10.40 0.84
CA ARG A 72 -13.66 11.60 1.10
C ARG A 72 -12.69 12.75 1.38
N GLU A 73 -12.79 13.82 0.60
CA GLU A 73 -11.86 14.94 0.66
C GLU A 73 -12.49 16.19 1.27
N THR A 74 -11.73 16.83 2.14
CA THR A 74 -11.99 18.18 2.63
C THR A 74 -10.76 19.05 2.38
N SER A 75 -10.83 20.33 2.75
CA SER A 75 -9.68 21.23 2.71
C SER A 75 -8.57 20.85 3.70
N GLN A 76 -8.89 20.11 4.77
CA GLN A 76 -7.96 19.82 5.86
C GLN A 76 -7.59 18.34 5.99
N ALA A 77 -8.43 17.44 5.46
CA ALA A 77 -8.27 16.00 5.64
C ALA A 77 -8.77 15.19 4.44
N VAL A 78 -8.23 14.00 4.32
CA VAL A 78 -8.62 12.95 3.39
C VAL A 78 -8.93 11.69 4.20
N ALA A 79 -10.17 11.23 4.13
CA ALA A 79 -10.61 10.00 4.78
C ALA A 79 -10.71 8.89 3.72
N ALA A 80 -9.76 7.96 3.72
CA ALA A 80 -9.64 6.89 2.72
C ALA A 80 -10.08 5.54 3.29
N ASP A 81 -10.68 4.70 2.45
CA ASP A 81 -11.16 3.37 2.83
C ASP A 81 -11.32 2.44 1.61
N LEU A 82 -11.46 1.15 1.88
CA LEU A 82 -11.60 0.08 0.90
C LEU A 82 -13.02 -0.48 0.92
N LYS A 83 -13.69 -0.40 -0.22
CA LYS A 83 -14.98 -1.07 -0.45
C LYS A 83 -14.70 -2.42 -1.08
N ALA A 84 -14.97 -3.51 -0.35
CA ALA A 84 -14.95 -4.85 -0.90
C ALA A 84 -16.28 -5.17 -1.58
N GLY A 85 -16.25 -5.98 -2.65
CA GLY A 85 -17.47 -6.56 -3.21
C GLY A 85 -18.10 -7.57 -2.24
N ASN A 86 -19.41 -7.79 -2.38
CA ASN A 86 -20.08 -8.85 -1.63
C ASN A 86 -19.52 -10.22 -2.06
N THR A 87 -19.38 -11.13 -1.10
CA THR A 87 -19.02 -12.53 -1.42
C THR A 87 -20.28 -13.26 -1.90
N VAL A 88 -20.25 -13.79 -3.11
CA VAL A 88 -21.45 -14.36 -3.78
C VAL A 88 -21.56 -15.86 -3.56
N ASP A 89 -20.42 -16.55 -3.48
CA ASP A 89 -20.39 -17.99 -3.32
C ASP A 89 -19.26 -18.42 -2.36
N LEU A 90 -19.65 -18.99 -1.22
CA LEU A 90 -18.75 -19.59 -0.22
C LEU A 90 -18.71 -21.12 -0.30
N THR A 91 -19.41 -21.73 -1.26
CA THR A 91 -19.47 -23.19 -1.40
C THR A 91 -18.22 -23.78 -2.04
N HIS A 92 -17.40 -22.94 -2.69
CA HIS A 92 -16.13 -23.33 -3.30
C HIS A 92 -14.97 -22.56 -2.67
N GLU A 93 -13.81 -23.21 -2.55
CA GLU A 93 -12.57 -22.52 -2.17
C GLU A 93 -12.14 -21.60 -3.31
N CYS A 94 -12.01 -20.31 -2.99
CA CYS A 94 -11.67 -19.28 -3.95
C CYS A 94 -10.23 -18.83 -3.69
N PRO A 95 -9.30 -19.01 -4.64
CA PRO A 95 -7.93 -18.58 -4.44
C PRO A 95 -7.93 -17.07 -4.24
N SER A 96 -7.33 -16.57 -3.16
CA SER A 96 -7.16 -15.12 -3.03
C SER A 96 -6.00 -14.66 -3.92
N ALA A 97 -6.07 -13.42 -4.36
CA ALA A 97 -5.02 -12.74 -5.08
C ALA A 97 -4.88 -11.34 -4.50
N GLY A 98 -3.64 -10.91 -4.28
CA GLY A 98 -3.37 -9.54 -3.92
C GLY A 98 -3.18 -8.67 -5.14
N ARG A 99 -3.58 -7.40 -5.05
CA ARG A 99 -3.37 -6.43 -6.13
C ARG A 99 -3.19 -5.02 -5.59
N LEU A 100 -2.46 -4.19 -6.32
CA LEU A 100 -2.44 -2.74 -6.10
C LEU A 100 -3.68 -2.09 -6.72
N VAL A 101 -4.38 -1.29 -5.92
CA VAL A 101 -5.46 -0.41 -6.38
C VAL A 101 -5.09 1.04 -6.11
N SER A 102 -5.60 1.95 -6.93
CA SER A 102 -5.30 3.37 -6.82
C SER A 102 -6.54 4.25 -6.85
N PHE A 103 -6.46 5.39 -6.18
CA PHE A 103 -7.46 6.44 -6.19
C PHE A 103 -6.79 7.80 -6.45
N THR A 104 -7.41 8.64 -7.28
CA THR A 104 -6.89 9.98 -7.58
C THR A 104 -7.71 11.03 -6.84
N LEU A 105 -7.02 11.80 -6.01
CA LEU A 105 -7.53 12.93 -5.26
C LEU A 105 -7.79 14.15 -6.17
N HIS A 106 -8.81 14.92 -5.82
CA HIS A 106 -9.18 16.17 -6.49
C HIS A 106 -8.13 17.27 -6.28
N ALA A 107 -7.45 17.25 -5.13
CA ALA A 107 -6.31 18.11 -4.82
C ALA A 107 -5.13 17.26 -4.30
N PRO A 108 -3.87 17.75 -4.34
CA PRO A 108 -2.74 17.08 -3.71
C PRO A 108 -2.97 16.87 -2.20
N LEU A 109 -2.50 15.76 -1.63
CA LEU A 109 -2.58 15.47 -0.20
C LEU A 109 -1.91 16.60 0.60
N GLY A 110 -0.68 16.97 0.24
CA GLY A 110 0.04 18.10 0.84
C GLY A 110 0.15 17.93 2.37
N THR A 111 -0.34 18.94 3.11
CA THR A 111 -0.39 18.92 4.58
C THR A 111 -1.71 18.39 5.14
N ARG A 112 -2.62 17.91 4.30
CA ARG A 112 -3.92 17.37 4.76
C ARG A 112 -3.68 16.06 5.51
N GLN A 113 -4.42 15.88 6.60
CA GLN A 113 -4.35 14.64 7.36
C GLN A 113 -4.96 13.50 6.55
N LEU A 114 -4.27 12.36 6.46
CA LEU A 114 -4.82 11.13 5.90
C LEU A 114 -5.28 10.22 7.05
N SER A 115 -6.54 9.78 7.00
CA SER A 115 -7.13 8.92 8.02
C SER A 115 -7.99 7.83 7.41
N GLU A 116 -8.23 6.76 8.16
CA GLU A 116 -9.20 5.74 7.77
C GLU A 116 -10.63 6.29 7.89
N ALA A 117 -11.46 6.00 6.89
CA ALA A 117 -12.80 6.59 6.81
C ALA A 117 -13.77 6.11 7.91
N ASN A 118 -13.58 4.90 8.43
CA ASN A 118 -14.50 4.29 9.41
C ASN A 118 -14.10 4.57 10.85
N THR A 119 -12.81 4.50 11.15
CA THR A 119 -12.29 4.69 12.51
C THR A 119 -11.85 6.13 12.79
N GLY A 120 -11.64 6.93 11.74
CA GLY A 120 -11.00 8.24 11.85
C GLY A 120 -9.53 8.18 12.27
N LYS A 121 -8.95 6.98 12.39
CA LYS A 121 -7.59 6.78 12.86
C LYS A 121 -6.61 7.33 11.81
N PRO A 122 -5.67 8.22 12.20
CA PRO A 122 -4.64 8.69 11.28
C PRO A 122 -3.65 7.57 10.99
N PHE A 123 -3.04 7.66 9.81
CA PHE A 123 -1.91 6.80 9.44
C PHE A 123 -0.93 7.58 8.56
N VAL A 124 0.33 7.13 8.54
CA VAL A 124 1.40 7.80 7.80
C VAL A 124 1.61 7.09 6.46
N PRO A 125 1.28 7.73 5.32
CA PRO A 125 1.57 7.15 4.02
C PRO A 125 3.06 7.24 3.67
N PHE A 126 3.52 6.35 2.80
CA PHE A 126 4.84 6.43 2.20
C PHE A 126 4.82 7.47 1.05
N PRO A 127 5.71 8.48 1.06
CA PRO A 127 5.80 9.45 -0.02
C PRO A 127 6.61 8.89 -1.19
N ALA A 128 6.01 8.80 -2.39
CA ALA A 128 6.70 8.29 -3.59
C ALA A 128 7.93 9.12 -3.99
N ALA A 129 7.96 10.40 -3.63
CA ALA A 129 9.15 11.26 -3.81
C ALA A 129 10.37 10.83 -2.98
N ARG A 130 10.22 9.85 -2.09
CA ARG A 130 11.30 9.23 -1.30
C ARG A 130 11.51 7.77 -1.66
N LEU A 131 10.70 7.22 -2.57
CA LEU A 131 10.76 5.83 -2.96
C LEU A 131 11.95 5.64 -3.89
N ALA A 132 12.85 4.72 -3.54
CA ALA A 132 14.01 4.44 -4.35
C ALA A 132 13.61 3.99 -5.76
N ASP A 133 14.43 4.41 -6.72
CA ASP A 133 14.37 3.99 -8.11
C ASP A 133 15.14 2.69 -8.28
N VAL A 134 14.60 1.80 -9.12
CA VAL A 134 15.20 0.50 -9.40
C VAL A 134 15.97 0.58 -10.72
N GLY A 135 17.29 0.63 -10.61
CA GLY A 135 18.18 0.77 -11.76
C GLY A 135 18.42 -0.52 -12.54
N TYR A 136 18.14 -1.68 -11.93
CA TYR A 136 18.35 -2.99 -12.53
C TYR A 136 17.29 -3.99 -12.09
N LEU A 137 16.86 -4.81 -13.04
CA LEU A 137 16.10 -6.04 -12.80
C LEU A 137 16.73 -7.18 -13.58
N PRO A 138 16.69 -8.42 -13.04
CA PRO A 138 17.13 -9.59 -13.80
C PRO A 138 16.32 -9.75 -15.09
N PRO A 139 16.90 -10.36 -16.15
CA PRO A 139 16.17 -10.61 -17.39
C PRO A 139 14.85 -11.35 -17.17
N GLY A 140 13.78 -10.90 -17.82
CA GLY A 140 12.44 -11.48 -17.71
C GLY A 140 11.59 -10.95 -16.55
N PHE A 141 12.17 -10.18 -15.63
CA PHE A 141 11.41 -9.51 -14.58
C PHE A 141 10.79 -8.20 -15.08
N THR A 142 9.52 -7.98 -14.76
CA THR A 142 8.81 -6.72 -15.02
C THR A 142 8.01 -6.31 -13.80
N ALA A 143 7.76 -5.00 -13.66
CA ALA A 143 6.90 -4.49 -12.59
C ALA A 143 5.49 -5.08 -12.74
N THR A 144 4.90 -5.52 -11.63
CA THR A 144 3.54 -6.06 -11.60
C THR A 144 2.69 -5.35 -10.55
N PRO A 145 1.39 -5.13 -10.80
CA PRO A 145 0.45 -4.71 -9.76
C PRO A 145 0.05 -5.87 -8.84
N ASP A 146 0.39 -7.12 -9.19
CA ASP A 146 -0.01 -8.28 -8.41
C ASP A 146 0.85 -8.40 -7.15
N VAL A 147 0.17 -8.62 -6.03
CA VAL A 147 0.76 -8.73 -4.70
C VAL A 147 0.60 -10.17 -4.25
N PRO A 148 1.68 -10.93 -4.01
CA PRO A 148 1.54 -12.30 -3.55
C PRO A 148 0.92 -12.34 -2.15
N MET A 149 0.15 -13.40 -1.90
CA MET A 149 -0.54 -13.60 -0.62
C MET A 149 0.42 -13.92 0.52
N VAL A 150 1.51 -14.63 0.20
CA VAL A 150 2.55 -15.02 1.14
C VAL A 150 3.78 -14.22 0.79
N PHE A 151 4.21 -13.38 1.73
CA PHE A 151 5.55 -12.82 1.71
C PHE A 151 6.31 -13.34 2.91
N GLY A 152 7.49 -13.88 2.65
CA GLY A 152 8.60 -13.66 3.57
C GLY A 152 8.54 -14.46 4.85
N SER A 153 8.49 -15.80 4.83
CA SER A 153 8.79 -16.54 6.08
C SER A 153 10.19 -16.18 6.58
N VAL A 154 11.13 -15.91 5.64
CA VAL A 154 12.52 -15.59 5.97
C VAL A 154 12.85 -14.15 6.25
N ALA A 155 12.11 -13.23 5.65
CA ALA A 155 12.37 -11.83 5.94
C ALA A 155 11.94 -11.46 7.37
N GLY A 156 11.29 -12.39 8.11
CA GLY A 156 10.96 -12.22 9.51
C GLY A 156 10.15 -10.95 9.76
N PRO A 157 10.35 -10.25 10.88
CA PRO A 157 9.66 -8.98 11.13
C PRO A 157 10.13 -7.83 10.20
N TRP A 158 11.09 -8.06 9.29
CA TRP A 158 11.78 -7.03 8.51
C TRP A 158 11.11 -6.68 7.18
N THR A 159 10.17 -7.50 6.72
CA THR A 159 9.26 -7.13 5.62
C THR A 159 7.87 -6.95 6.21
N PRO A 160 7.41 -5.70 6.42
CA PRO A 160 6.07 -5.50 6.91
C PRO A 160 5.10 -6.15 5.93
N ASN A 161 4.20 -6.98 6.45
CA ASN A 161 3.13 -7.55 5.64
C ASN A 161 2.45 -6.38 4.89
N PRO A 162 2.37 -6.41 3.55
CA PRO A 162 1.85 -5.26 2.80
C PRO A 162 0.38 -4.95 3.14
N TYR A 163 -0.34 -5.94 3.65
CA TYR A 163 -1.72 -5.80 4.11
C TYR A 163 -1.84 -5.28 5.55
N ASN A 164 -0.71 -5.05 6.24
CA ASN A 164 -0.63 -4.44 7.56
C ASN A 164 0.22 -3.17 7.50
N ARG A 165 -0.43 -2.02 7.66
CA ARG A 165 0.25 -0.73 7.83
C ARG A 165 0.68 -0.52 9.27
N SER A 166 1.76 0.22 9.44
CA SER A 166 2.06 0.89 10.70
C SER A 166 1.39 2.27 10.73
N ASP A 167 0.92 2.67 11.90
CA ASP A 167 0.37 4.02 12.08
C ASP A 167 1.47 5.10 12.15
N THR A 168 2.72 4.69 12.36
CA THR A 168 3.85 5.60 12.66
C THR A 168 5.05 5.43 11.73
N VAL A 169 5.19 4.28 11.09
CA VAL A 169 6.34 3.92 10.25
C VAL A 169 5.87 3.70 8.82
N PRO A 170 6.03 4.68 7.92
CA PRO A 170 5.67 4.50 6.52
C PRO A 170 6.57 3.44 5.87
N SER A 171 5.93 2.50 5.17
CA SER A 171 6.60 1.52 4.34
C SER A 171 5.89 1.36 3.00
N TRP A 172 6.65 1.00 1.98
CA TRP A 172 6.10 0.64 0.68
C TRP A 172 6.87 -0.51 0.06
N THR A 173 6.18 -1.32 -0.73
CA THR A 173 6.79 -2.45 -1.44
C THR A 173 6.48 -2.38 -2.93
N ARG A 174 7.53 -2.50 -3.75
CA ARG A 174 7.42 -2.72 -5.19
C ARG A 174 7.45 -4.22 -5.48
N TYR A 175 6.69 -4.64 -6.49
CA TYR A 175 6.56 -6.04 -6.88
C TYR A 175 6.97 -6.24 -8.33
N TYR A 176 7.66 -7.35 -8.56
CA TYR A 176 8.14 -7.75 -9.87
C TYR A 176 7.79 -9.21 -10.13
N ALA A 177 7.35 -9.47 -11.35
CA ALA A 177 6.96 -10.79 -11.81
C ALA A 177 7.91 -11.31 -12.88
N THR A 178 8.11 -12.63 -12.87
CA THR A 178 8.70 -13.39 -13.97
C THR A 178 7.74 -14.48 -14.39
N ALA A 179 7.64 -14.77 -15.69
CA ALA A 179 6.67 -15.72 -16.24
C ALA A 179 5.21 -15.48 -15.74
N GLY A 180 4.84 -14.22 -15.51
CA GLY A 180 3.50 -13.83 -15.04
C GLY A 180 3.23 -14.08 -13.55
N ARG A 181 4.24 -14.36 -12.73
CA ARG A 181 4.08 -14.60 -11.28
C ARG A 181 4.98 -13.68 -10.47
N PRO A 182 4.48 -13.03 -9.39
CA PRO A 182 5.33 -12.28 -8.48
C PRO A 182 6.44 -13.17 -7.92
N ALA A 183 7.69 -12.74 -8.08
CA ALA A 183 8.86 -13.53 -7.69
C ALA A 183 9.99 -12.69 -7.07
N LEU A 184 9.83 -11.36 -7.08
CA LEU A 184 10.75 -10.41 -6.47
C LEU A 184 9.97 -9.25 -5.87
N SER A 185 10.31 -8.87 -4.65
CA SER A 185 9.79 -7.67 -4.01
C SER A 185 10.92 -6.83 -3.43
N ILE A 186 10.68 -5.52 -3.40
CA ILE A 186 11.59 -4.54 -2.83
C ILE A 186 10.79 -3.67 -1.88
N THR A 187 11.03 -3.85 -0.59
CA THR A 187 10.40 -3.07 0.47
C THR A 187 11.34 -1.98 0.93
N GLN A 188 10.80 -0.77 1.10
CA GLN A 188 11.47 0.35 1.72
C GLN A 188 10.68 0.83 2.93
N VAL A 189 11.39 1.07 4.03
CA VAL A 189 10.82 1.52 5.31
C VAL A 189 11.51 2.80 5.75
N LEU A 190 10.73 3.77 6.24
CA LEU A 190 11.21 5.06 6.75
C LEU A 190 10.74 5.29 8.20
N PRO A 191 11.59 5.85 9.09
CA PRO A 191 13.03 6.04 8.91
C PRO A 191 13.78 4.70 8.95
N ALA A 192 15.07 4.73 8.64
CA ALA A 192 15.97 3.61 8.87
C ALA A 192 15.88 3.11 10.32
N ALA A 193 15.65 1.81 10.48
CA ALA A 193 15.75 1.12 11.77
C ALA A 193 17.09 0.39 11.95
N GLY A 194 18.00 0.54 10.97
CA GLY A 194 19.22 -0.25 10.84
C GLY A 194 18.98 -1.58 10.11
N ALA A 195 20.05 -2.27 9.75
CA ALA A 195 20.00 -3.69 9.46
C ALA A 195 20.14 -4.42 10.80
N GLN A 196 19.14 -5.20 11.19
CA GLN A 196 19.28 -6.06 12.38
C GLN A 196 19.79 -7.43 11.95
N ASP A 197 20.61 -8.04 12.81
CA ASP A 197 21.07 -9.40 12.61
C ASP A 197 19.86 -10.32 12.41
N PRO A 198 19.96 -11.30 11.50
CA PRO A 198 18.85 -12.21 11.26
C PRO A 198 18.48 -12.92 12.55
N ALA A 199 17.19 -13.20 12.76
CA ALA A 199 16.73 -13.84 13.98
C ALA A 199 17.44 -15.19 14.20
N SER A 200 17.67 -15.58 15.46
CA SER A 200 18.22 -16.89 15.77
C SER A 200 17.34 -18.00 15.18
N GLY A 201 17.91 -18.86 14.33
CA GLY A 201 17.19 -19.94 13.65
C GLY A 201 16.92 -19.69 12.17
N THR A 202 17.12 -18.46 11.67
CA THR A 202 17.18 -18.21 10.22
C THR A 202 18.53 -18.65 9.66
N HIS A 203 18.52 -19.32 8.51
CA HIS A 203 19.72 -19.72 7.78
C HIS A 203 20.46 -18.48 7.23
N ALA A 204 21.30 -17.89 8.08
CA ALA A 204 22.11 -16.72 7.73
C ALA A 204 23.04 -17.06 6.56
N GLY A 205 23.04 -16.20 5.55
CA GLY A 205 23.93 -16.27 4.41
C GLY A 205 25.32 -15.71 4.71
N ALA A 206 26.17 -15.68 3.68
CA ALA A 206 27.47 -15.02 3.77
C ALA A 206 27.29 -13.51 4.05
N PRO A 207 28.23 -12.87 4.79
CA PRO A 207 28.23 -11.42 4.95
C PRO A 207 28.24 -10.71 3.60
N MET A 208 27.44 -9.65 3.47
CA MET A 208 27.33 -8.86 2.25
C MET A 208 27.38 -7.37 2.55
N SER A 209 27.65 -6.58 1.50
CA SER A 209 27.57 -5.13 1.56
C SER A 209 26.83 -4.60 0.34
N VAL A 210 25.87 -3.71 0.54
CA VAL A 210 25.17 -3.00 -0.55
C VAL A 210 25.62 -1.56 -0.54
N ASN A 211 26.24 -1.10 -1.64
CA ASN A 211 26.78 0.27 -1.76
C ASN A 211 27.63 0.72 -0.55
N GLY A 212 28.41 -0.20 0.06
CA GLY A 212 29.24 0.07 1.22
C GLY A 212 28.54 -0.03 2.59
N HIS A 213 27.23 -0.31 2.61
CA HIS A 213 26.48 -0.57 3.85
C HIS A 213 26.43 -2.06 4.16
N ASN A 214 26.60 -2.44 5.42
CA ASN A 214 26.47 -3.83 5.85
C ASN A 214 25.05 -4.35 5.53
N ALA A 215 25.00 -5.54 4.93
CA ALA A 215 23.77 -6.20 4.55
C ALA A 215 23.68 -7.59 5.17
N SER A 216 22.47 -7.94 5.59
CA SER A 216 22.10 -9.24 6.14
C SER A 216 21.43 -10.07 5.05
N LEU A 217 22.09 -11.15 4.64
CA LEU A 217 21.52 -12.15 3.73
C LEU A 217 20.90 -13.28 4.54
N VAL A 218 19.69 -13.70 4.17
CA VAL A 218 18.98 -14.85 4.72
C VAL A 218 18.55 -15.78 3.59
N CYS A 219 18.77 -17.08 3.77
CA CYS A 219 18.47 -18.13 2.79
C CYS A 219 17.69 -19.29 3.44
N ASP A 220 16.36 -19.26 3.51
CA ASP A 220 15.58 -20.35 4.16
C ASP A 220 15.75 -21.68 3.44
N THR A 221 15.56 -21.58 2.13
CA THR A 221 15.42 -22.69 1.19
C THR A 221 16.07 -22.27 -0.12
N ASP A 222 16.14 -23.19 -1.07
CA ASP A 222 16.51 -22.84 -2.43
C ASP A 222 15.49 -21.91 -3.11
N SER A 223 14.25 -21.88 -2.61
CA SER A 223 13.13 -21.14 -3.18
C SER A 223 12.91 -19.75 -2.60
N GLU A 224 13.59 -19.35 -1.51
CA GLU A 224 13.39 -18.04 -0.89
C GLU A 224 14.69 -17.45 -0.32
N ARG A 225 14.98 -16.20 -0.68
CA ARG A 225 16.13 -15.43 -0.17
C ARG A 225 15.76 -13.98 0.09
N ALA A 226 16.32 -13.41 1.14
CA ALA A 226 16.12 -12.02 1.50
C ALA A 226 17.46 -11.32 1.78
N LEU A 227 17.65 -10.12 1.25
CA LEU A 227 18.79 -9.25 1.53
C LEU A 227 18.27 -7.94 2.15
N THR A 228 18.70 -7.66 3.39
CA THR A 228 18.25 -6.49 4.16
C THR A 228 19.43 -5.60 4.51
N TRP A 229 19.32 -4.29 4.30
CA TRP A 229 20.33 -3.31 4.72
C TRP A 229 19.69 -1.97 5.07
N SER A 230 20.49 -1.07 5.64
CA SER A 230 20.10 0.31 5.90
C SER A 230 21.18 1.25 5.37
N ASP A 231 20.77 2.32 4.71
CA ASP A 231 21.65 3.40 4.25
C ASP A 231 21.77 4.55 5.27
N GLY A 232 21.13 4.41 6.44
CA GLY A 232 21.02 5.45 7.47
C GLY A 232 19.80 6.37 7.32
N VAL A 233 19.09 6.32 6.18
CA VAL A 233 17.86 7.07 5.90
C VAL A 233 16.66 6.13 5.81
N SER A 234 16.80 5.01 5.12
CA SER A 234 15.80 3.97 4.94
C SER A 234 16.37 2.60 5.27
N THR A 235 15.49 1.68 5.67
CA THR A 235 15.78 0.24 5.64
C THR A 235 15.19 -0.34 4.36
N PHE A 236 15.98 -1.15 3.65
CA PHE A 236 15.59 -1.84 2.43
C PHE A 236 15.60 -3.34 2.66
N THR A 237 14.62 -4.02 2.07
CA THR A 237 14.58 -5.48 2.01
C THR A 237 14.26 -5.91 0.59
N VAL A 238 15.14 -6.69 -0.02
CA VAL A 238 14.91 -7.32 -1.33
C VAL A 238 14.65 -8.80 -1.09
N VAL A 239 13.46 -9.28 -1.47
CA VAL A 239 13.07 -10.68 -1.32
C VAL A 239 12.88 -11.29 -2.69
N SER A 240 13.53 -12.43 -2.94
CA SER A 240 13.23 -13.27 -4.09
C SER A 240 12.59 -14.57 -3.62
N PHE A 241 11.50 -14.95 -4.29
CA PHE A 241 10.75 -16.17 -4.03
C PHE A 241 10.33 -16.83 -5.35
N ASP A 242 10.73 -18.08 -5.55
CA ASP A 242 10.19 -18.92 -6.63
C ASP A 242 9.98 -20.34 -6.10
N PRO A 243 8.74 -20.78 -5.84
CA PRO A 243 8.46 -22.11 -5.32
C PRO A 243 8.62 -23.22 -6.37
N GLN A 244 8.70 -22.87 -7.66
CA GLN A 244 8.83 -23.83 -8.77
C GLN A 244 10.28 -23.98 -9.24
N HIS A 245 11.13 -23.00 -8.95
CA HIS A 245 12.56 -23.02 -9.28
C HIS A 245 13.41 -22.61 -8.08
N ALA A 246 14.60 -22.06 -8.34
CA ALA A 246 15.42 -21.44 -7.33
C ALA A 246 15.12 -19.94 -7.26
N ALA A 247 15.11 -19.37 -6.06
CA ALA A 247 15.21 -17.93 -5.86
C ALA A 247 16.46 -17.39 -6.57
N LEU A 248 16.48 -16.08 -6.83
CA LEU A 248 17.65 -15.39 -7.38
C LEU A 248 18.90 -15.72 -6.56
N SER A 249 20.04 -15.92 -7.23
CA SER A 249 21.30 -16.17 -6.55
C SER A 249 21.67 -14.98 -5.65
N PRO A 250 22.50 -15.18 -4.61
CA PRO A 250 22.98 -14.08 -3.78
C PRO A 250 23.60 -12.92 -4.58
N ASP A 251 24.39 -13.23 -5.62
CA ASP A 251 25.02 -12.21 -6.49
C ASP A 251 24.00 -11.40 -7.30
N GLU A 252 22.95 -12.05 -7.78
CA GLU A 252 21.90 -11.39 -8.57
C GLU A 252 21.01 -10.53 -7.66
N LEU A 253 20.71 -11.01 -6.45
CA LEU A 253 20.01 -10.25 -5.41
C LEU A 253 20.81 -9.00 -4.99
N LEU A 254 22.13 -9.16 -4.82
CA LEU A 254 23.04 -8.06 -4.55
C LEU A 254 23.08 -7.04 -5.70
N ARG A 255 23.09 -7.50 -6.96
CA ARG A 255 23.04 -6.59 -8.12
C ARG A 255 21.76 -5.77 -8.18
N VAL A 256 20.61 -6.36 -7.83
CA VAL A 256 19.34 -5.61 -7.69
C VAL A 256 19.48 -4.56 -6.58
N ALA A 257 19.99 -4.96 -5.42
CA ALA A 257 20.16 -4.08 -4.26
C ALA A 257 21.11 -2.90 -4.54
N ASP A 258 22.27 -3.14 -5.14
CA ASP A 258 23.25 -2.10 -5.50
C ASP A 258 22.69 -1.10 -6.52
N SER A 259 21.72 -1.53 -7.34
CA SER A 259 21.09 -0.67 -8.35
C SER A 259 20.08 0.33 -7.81
N LEU A 260 19.68 0.19 -6.53
CA LEU A 260 18.71 1.06 -5.90
C LEU A 260 19.31 2.45 -5.67
N ARG A 261 18.59 3.48 -6.12
CA ARG A 261 19.00 4.87 -5.97
C ARG A 261 17.92 5.63 -5.22
N ASN A 262 18.31 6.31 -4.16
CA ASN A 262 17.42 7.29 -3.56
C ASN A 262 17.21 8.46 -4.55
N PRO A 263 15.98 9.01 -4.63
CA PRO A 263 15.67 10.18 -5.44
C PRO A 263 16.39 11.44 -4.97
#